data_AF-A0A914G4Q8-F1
#
_entry.id   AF-A0A914G4Q8-F1
#
_cell.length_a   1.000
_cell.length_b   1.000
_cell.length_c   1.000
_cell.angle_alpha   90.00
_cell.angle_beta   90.00
_cell.angle_gamma   90.00
#
_symmetry.space_group_name_H-M   'P 1'
#
loop_
_entity.id
_entity.type
_entity.pdbx_description
1 polymer ?
#
loop_
_entity_poly.entity_id
_entity_poly.type
_entity_poly.pdbx_seq_one_letter_code
_entity_poly.pdbx_strand_id
1 'polypeptide(L)'
;MAVNEFAHAWFKQADPENPEVKVFGTVVISFPSILFPLLTDVTPELEAVKFSLEKAGQIQTIIPNKRLLLPTPLPTAPAETYNFTIDKLALANWLLDQKKQKPDSNFYNVDIVRYELKSDFVPPLIFQSYWKMGPEETGIRVDYNLNESSANTIIDKPLLNITFTTKIEGENIELTNSLPPAKFDPETGTLSWLITELTKHGEPSGSLKARLKLSNG
;
A
#
# COMPACT_ATOMS: atom_id res chain seq x y z
N MET A 1 9.40 -13.74 -6.80
CA MET A 1 9.33 -12.96 -5.54
C MET A 1 8.73 -11.62 -5.87
N ALA A 2 7.87 -11.10 -5.01
CA ALA A 2 7.26 -9.78 -5.15
C ALA A 2 7.51 -8.98 -3.87
N VAL A 3 7.67 -7.66 -4.02
CA VAL A 3 7.75 -6.71 -2.90
C VAL A 3 6.52 -5.81 -3.01
N ASN A 4 5.72 -5.78 -1.95
CA ASN A 4 4.54 -4.94 -1.85
C ASN A 4 4.74 -3.93 -0.72
N GLU A 5 4.64 -2.64 -1.04
CA GLU A 5 4.77 -1.56 -0.06
C GLU A 5 3.47 -0.77 0.06
N PHE A 6 3.13 -0.40 1.28
CA PHE A 6 1.94 0.35 1.66
C PHE A 6 2.37 1.59 2.44
N ALA A 7 2.10 2.76 1.88
CA ALA A 7 2.35 4.03 2.53
C ALA A 7 1.05 4.58 3.11
N HIS A 8 1.07 4.89 4.41
CA HIS A 8 0.02 5.60 5.10
C HIS A 8 0.54 6.99 5.41
N ALA A 9 -0.18 8.02 4.96
CA ALA A 9 0.14 9.41 5.23
C ALA A 9 -1.06 10.11 5.84
N TRP A 10 -0.82 10.89 6.91
CA TRP A 10 -1.82 11.72 7.56
C TRP A 10 -1.42 13.19 7.46
N PHE A 11 -2.21 13.96 6.72
CA PHE A 11 -2.03 15.40 6.54
C PHE A 11 -2.84 16.16 7.60
N LYS A 12 -2.16 16.88 8.47
CA LYS A 12 -2.81 17.75 9.46
C LYS A 12 -3.05 19.11 8.83
N GLN A 13 -4.25 19.66 9.00
CA GLN A 13 -4.65 20.92 8.38
C GLN A 13 -3.76 22.12 8.76
N ALA A 14 -3.14 22.09 9.94
CA ALA A 14 -2.22 23.12 10.43
C ALA A 14 -0.79 23.00 9.89
N ASP A 15 -0.43 21.85 9.29
CA ASP A 15 0.92 21.58 8.78
C ASP A 15 0.88 20.57 7.63
N PRO A 16 0.37 20.98 6.45
CA PRO A 16 0.31 20.12 5.27
C PRO A 16 1.70 19.78 4.70
N GLU A 17 2.75 20.51 5.10
CA GLU A 17 4.13 20.30 4.65
C GLU A 17 4.85 19.19 5.44
N ASN A 18 4.38 18.85 6.66
CA ASN A 18 4.95 17.78 7.48
C ASN A 18 3.91 16.70 7.83
N PRO A 19 3.51 15.84 6.86
CA PRO A 19 2.60 14.75 7.12
C PRO A 19 3.23 13.68 8.05
N GLU A 20 2.40 13.05 8.88
CA GLU A 20 2.82 11.84 9.59
C GLU A 20 2.74 10.64 8.64
N VAL A 21 3.86 9.93 8.48
CA VAL A 21 3.98 8.86 7.49
C VAL A 21 4.46 7.56 8.11
N LYS A 22 3.86 6.45 7.67
CA LYS A 22 4.33 5.10 7.95
C LYS A 22 4.31 4.26 6.68
N VAL A 23 5.41 3.55 6.41
CA VAL A 23 5.50 2.66 5.26
C VAL A 23 5.79 1.25 5.72
N PHE A 24 4.95 0.32 5.27
CA PHE A 24 5.10 -1.11 5.53
C PHE A 24 5.35 -1.86 4.24
N GLY A 25 6.31 -2.77 4.26
CA GLY A 25 6.58 -3.65 3.14
C GLY A 25 6.39 -5.11 3.48
N THR A 26 6.02 -5.90 2.48
CA THR A 26 5.93 -7.35 2.55
C THR A 26 6.63 -7.97 1.36
N VAL A 27 7.49 -8.93 1.64
CA VAL A 27 8.17 -9.76 0.64
C VAL A 27 7.41 -11.07 0.51
N VAL A 28 6.90 -11.32 -0.68
CA VAL A 28 6.11 -12.52 -1.00
C VAL A 28 6.92 -13.42 -1.94
N ILE A 29 6.98 -14.71 -1.62
CA ILE A 29 7.52 -15.73 -2.51
C ILE A 29 6.37 -16.59 -3.04
N SER A 30 6.41 -16.85 -4.35
CA SER A 30 5.43 -17.67 -5.06
C SER A 30 6.09 -18.99 -5.44
N PHE A 31 5.55 -20.10 -4.96
CA PHE A 31 6.00 -21.44 -5.30
C PHE A 31 5.06 -22.05 -6.34
N PRO A 32 5.55 -22.35 -7.56
CA PRO A 32 4.71 -22.97 -8.58
C PRO A 32 4.44 -24.43 -8.22
N SER A 33 3.21 -24.89 -8.50
CA SER A 33 2.77 -26.24 -8.15
C SER A 33 3.59 -27.34 -8.82
N ILE A 34 4.16 -27.07 -10.00
CA ILE A 34 5.01 -28.00 -10.75
C ILE A 34 6.30 -28.38 -9.99
N LEU A 35 6.80 -27.51 -9.11
CA LEU A 35 8.02 -27.77 -8.34
C LEU A 35 7.74 -28.52 -7.03
N PHE A 36 6.49 -28.91 -6.75
CA PHE A 36 6.13 -29.58 -5.50
C PHE A 36 6.97 -30.82 -5.22
N PRO A 37 7.12 -31.79 -6.13
CA PRO A 37 7.90 -33.00 -5.84
C PRO A 37 9.32 -32.67 -5.39
N LEU A 38 9.94 -31.67 -6.01
CA LEU A 38 11.29 -31.20 -5.68
C LEU A 38 11.34 -30.48 -4.33
N LEU A 39 10.38 -29.59 -4.07
CA LEU A 39 10.34 -28.76 -2.85
C LEU A 39 9.88 -29.54 -1.62
N THR A 40 9.12 -30.63 -1.81
CA THR A 40 8.70 -31.52 -0.72
C THR A 40 9.66 -32.69 -0.51
N ASP A 41 10.62 -32.90 -1.42
CA ASP A 41 11.67 -33.88 -1.22
C ASP A 41 12.69 -33.36 -0.20
N VAL A 42 12.78 -34.01 0.97
CA VAL A 42 13.62 -33.60 2.10
C VAL A 42 15.02 -34.24 2.04
N THR A 43 15.45 -34.80 0.91
CA THR A 43 16.81 -35.32 0.72
C THR A 43 17.90 -34.32 1.12
N PRO A 44 18.98 -34.73 1.83
CA PRO A 44 20.04 -33.82 2.29
C PRO A 44 20.84 -33.13 1.18
N GLU A 45 20.74 -33.62 -0.05
CA GLU A 45 21.52 -33.16 -1.21
C GLU A 45 21.01 -31.85 -1.82
N LEU A 46 19.74 -31.49 -1.58
CA LEU A 46 19.19 -30.24 -2.12
C LEU A 46 19.62 -29.05 -1.24
N GLU A 47 20.25 -28.07 -1.87
CA GLU A 47 20.65 -26.84 -1.17
C GLU A 47 19.42 -26.05 -0.69
N ALA A 48 19.53 -25.47 0.51
CA ALA A 48 18.49 -24.60 1.06
C ALA A 48 18.35 -23.32 0.22
N VAL A 49 17.11 -22.86 0.02
CA VAL A 49 16.84 -21.61 -0.68
C VAL A 49 17.28 -20.43 0.18
N LYS A 50 18.17 -19.60 -0.35
CA LYS A 50 18.69 -18.39 0.29
C LYS A 50 18.28 -17.18 -0.53
N PHE A 51 17.96 -16.07 0.13
CA PHE A 51 17.69 -14.80 -0.53
C PHE A 51 18.12 -13.65 0.38
N SER A 52 18.33 -12.49 -0.23
CA SER A 52 18.77 -11.29 0.47
C SER A 52 17.91 -10.11 0.08
N LEU A 53 17.58 -9.26 1.06
CA LEU A 53 17.03 -7.94 0.82
C LEU A 53 18.19 -6.96 0.78
N GLU A 54 18.42 -6.35 -0.39
CA GLU A 54 19.45 -5.35 -0.62
C GLU A 54 18.86 -3.93 -0.59
N LYS A 55 19.73 -2.92 -0.45
CA LYS A 55 19.34 -1.50 -0.35
C LYS A 55 18.35 -1.26 0.80
N ALA A 56 18.56 -1.99 1.89
CA ALA A 56 17.63 -2.06 3.02
C ALA A 56 17.94 -1.07 4.15
N GLY A 57 18.85 -0.10 3.92
CA GLY A 57 19.27 0.86 4.96
C GLY A 57 18.15 1.73 5.54
N GLN A 58 17.01 1.80 4.86
CA GLN A 58 15.80 2.48 5.34
C GLN A 58 14.84 1.59 6.15
N ILE A 59 15.10 0.29 6.25
CA ILE A 59 14.29 -0.59 7.11
C ILE A 59 14.60 -0.28 8.57
N GLN A 60 13.57 0.15 9.31
CA GLN A 60 13.62 0.37 10.76
C GLN A 60 13.36 -0.93 11.52
N THR A 61 12.30 -1.64 11.13
CA THR A 61 11.88 -2.88 11.78
C THR A 61 11.71 -3.97 10.74
N ILE A 62 12.21 -5.18 11.03
CA ILE A 62 12.07 -6.34 10.14
C ILE A 62 11.55 -7.55 10.92
N ILE A 63 10.55 -8.21 10.36
CA ILE A 63 9.83 -9.33 10.98
C ILE A 63 9.88 -10.52 10.00
N PRO A 64 10.83 -11.45 10.16
CA PRO A 64 10.90 -12.65 9.35
C PRO A 64 9.79 -13.64 9.74
N ASN A 65 9.31 -14.41 8.76
CA ASN A 65 8.38 -15.51 8.99
C ASN A 65 9.10 -16.70 9.67
N LYS A 66 9.07 -16.71 11.00
CA LYS A 66 9.71 -17.74 11.84
C LYS A 66 9.20 -19.17 11.60
N ARG A 67 8.08 -19.36 10.90
CA ARG A 67 7.56 -20.69 10.57
C ARG A 67 8.21 -21.27 9.30
N LEU A 68 8.83 -20.44 8.47
CA LEU A 68 9.37 -20.85 7.17
C LEU A 68 10.85 -20.51 7.01
N LEU A 69 11.39 -19.62 7.83
CA LEU A 69 12.77 -19.19 7.79
C LEU A 69 13.56 -19.81 8.95
N LEU A 70 14.79 -20.23 8.66
CA LEU A 70 15.74 -20.60 9.70
C LEU A 70 16.04 -19.40 10.60
N PRO A 71 16.31 -19.62 11.90
CA PRO A 71 16.73 -18.55 12.81
C PRO A 71 17.93 -17.80 12.24
N THR A 72 17.71 -16.53 11.89
CA THR A 72 18.71 -15.66 11.31
C THR A 72 19.03 -14.56 12.32
N PRO A 73 20.31 -14.32 12.67
CA PRO A 73 20.71 -13.18 13.49
C PRO A 73 20.34 -11.88 12.75
N LEU A 74 19.46 -11.08 13.35
CA LEU A 74 19.12 -9.77 12.82
C LEU A 74 20.08 -8.70 13.40
N PRO A 75 20.58 -7.77 12.57
CA PRO A 75 21.32 -6.61 13.04
C PRO A 75 20.55 -5.81 14.10
N THR A 76 21.27 -5.22 15.06
CA THR A 76 20.70 -4.35 16.11
C THR A 76 20.43 -2.92 15.62
N ALA A 77 20.92 -2.57 14.43
CA ALA A 77 20.72 -1.30 13.75
C ALA A 77 20.37 -1.55 12.27
N PRO A 78 19.78 -0.58 11.56
CA PRO A 78 19.49 -0.70 10.13
C PRO A 78 20.72 -1.14 9.32
N ALA A 79 20.54 -2.07 8.39
CA ALA A 79 21.61 -2.64 7.58
C ALA A 79 21.27 -2.52 6.09
N GLU A 80 22.30 -2.38 5.25
CA GLU A 80 22.13 -2.36 3.78
C GLU A 80 21.66 -3.70 3.21
N THR A 81 21.87 -4.79 3.95
CA THR A 81 21.51 -6.14 3.50
C THR A 81 21.01 -7.01 4.65
N TYR A 82 19.90 -7.72 4.41
CA TYR A 82 19.38 -8.77 5.30
C TYR A 82 19.34 -10.10 4.54
N ASN A 83 20.03 -11.11 5.06
CA ASN A 83 20.12 -12.43 4.44
C ASN A 83 19.17 -13.39 5.13
N PHE A 84 18.49 -14.24 4.37
CA PHE A 84 17.54 -15.21 4.88
C PHE A 84 17.75 -16.57 4.24
N THR A 85 17.51 -17.62 5.01
CA THR A 85 17.49 -19.00 4.52
C THR A 85 16.16 -19.63 4.85
N ILE A 86 15.51 -20.22 3.84
CA ILE A 86 14.25 -20.94 4.01
C ILE A 86 14.53 -22.29 4.66
N ASP A 87 13.76 -22.62 5.69
CA ASP A 87 13.73 -23.95 6.28
C ASP A 87 13.04 -24.90 5.30
N LYS A 88 13.83 -25.83 4.74
CA LYS A 88 13.38 -26.79 3.73
C LYS A 88 12.25 -27.68 4.25
N LEU A 89 12.37 -28.19 5.48
CA LEU A 89 11.36 -29.08 6.05
C LEU A 89 10.07 -28.31 6.34
N ALA A 90 10.19 -27.09 6.88
CA ALA A 90 9.04 -26.27 7.16
C ALA A 90 8.30 -25.84 5.89
N LEU A 91 9.05 -25.51 4.82
CA LEU A 91 8.50 -25.22 3.50
C LEU A 91 7.76 -26.43 2.92
N ALA A 92 8.38 -27.62 2.96
CA ALA A 92 7.76 -28.85 2.45
C ALA A 92 6.41 -29.13 3.14
N ASN A 93 6.37 -29.07 4.47
CA ASN A 93 5.15 -29.28 5.24
C ASN A 93 4.08 -28.22 4.92
N TRP A 94 4.48 -26.95 4.85
CA TRP A 94 3.56 -25.87 4.50
C TRP A 94 2.96 -26.06 3.10
N LEU A 95 3.79 -26.40 2.10
CA LEU A 95 3.31 -26.66 0.72
C LEU A 95 2.33 -27.83 0.67
N LEU A 96 2.62 -28.93 1.36
CA LEU A 96 1.72 -30.08 1.43
C LEU A 96 0.36 -29.70 2.01
N ASP A 97 0.34 -28.88 3.07
CA ASP A 97 -0.91 -28.41 3.67
C ASP A 97 -1.66 -27.43 2.76
N GLN A 98 -0.96 -26.54 2.06
CA GLN A 98 -1.59 -25.67 1.07
C GLN A 98 -2.22 -26.45 -0.09
N LYS A 99 -1.57 -27.51 -0.57
CA LYS A 99 -2.11 -28.35 -1.64
C LYS A 99 -3.33 -29.15 -1.21
N LYS A 100 -3.43 -29.57 0.05
CA LYS A 100 -4.66 -30.17 0.59
C LYS A 100 -5.82 -29.17 0.56
N GLN A 101 -5.56 -27.90 0.92
CA GLN A 101 -6.59 -26.86 0.97
C GLN A 101 -6.99 -26.35 -0.42
N LYS A 102 -6.02 -26.22 -1.33
CA LYS A 102 -6.20 -25.65 -2.68
C LYS A 102 -5.44 -26.50 -3.71
N PRO A 103 -5.98 -27.66 -4.10
CA PRO A 103 -5.27 -28.62 -4.96
C PRO A 103 -5.04 -28.12 -6.38
N ASP A 104 -5.93 -27.31 -6.92
CA ASP A 104 -5.89 -26.84 -8.31
C ASP A 104 -5.12 -25.51 -8.50
N SER A 105 -4.42 -25.05 -7.46
CA SER A 105 -3.67 -23.79 -7.55
C SER A 105 -2.38 -23.96 -8.34
N ASN A 106 -2.15 -23.08 -9.32
CA ASN A 106 -0.89 -23.06 -10.08
C ASN A 106 0.29 -22.49 -9.26
N PHE A 107 -0.02 -21.65 -8.27
CA PHE A 107 0.98 -20.99 -7.41
C PHE A 107 0.51 -20.96 -5.96
N TYR A 108 1.45 -21.04 -5.04
CA TYR A 108 1.24 -20.86 -3.62
C TYR A 108 2.08 -19.68 -3.14
N ASN A 109 1.40 -18.61 -2.74
CA ASN A 109 2.04 -17.37 -2.31
C ASN A 109 2.18 -17.35 -0.79
N VAL A 110 3.31 -16.87 -0.29
CA VAL A 110 3.53 -16.72 1.14
C VAL A 110 4.33 -15.46 1.46
N ASP A 111 3.88 -14.77 2.50
CA ASP A 111 4.61 -13.68 3.13
C ASP A 111 5.83 -14.26 3.87
N ILE A 112 7.02 -13.85 3.45
CA ILE A 112 8.28 -14.37 3.97
C ILE A 112 8.94 -13.37 4.92
N VAL A 113 8.87 -12.08 4.60
CA VAL A 113 9.37 -11.00 5.46
C VAL A 113 8.37 -9.86 5.44
N ARG A 114 8.13 -9.26 6.60
CA ARG A 114 7.47 -7.96 6.72
C ARG A 114 8.46 -6.94 7.26
N TYR A 115 8.37 -5.70 6.84
CA TYR A 115 9.24 -4.64 7.32
C TYR A 115 8.49 -3.31 7.44
N GLU A 116 9.03 -2.42 8.26
CA GLU A 116 8.63 -1.02 8.38
C GLU A 116 9.83 -0.15 8.01
N LEU A 117 9.63 0.83 7.13
CA LEU A 117 10.66 1.80 6.79
C LEU A 117 10.68 2.94 7.82
N LYS A 118 11.81 3.65 7.88
CA LYS A 118 11.93 4.88 8.66
C LYS A 118 10.90 5.92 8.19
N SER A 119 10.58 6.86 9.08
CA SER A 119 9.57 7.90 8.88
C SER A 119 10.02 9.05 7.96
N ASP A 120 11.15 8.93 7.26
CA ASP A 120 11.65 9.91 6.30
C ASP A 120 11.03 9.75 4.90
N PHE A 121 10.05 8.85 4.75
CA PHE A 121 9.31 8.71 3.51
C PHE A 121 8.47 9.95 3.20
N VAL A 122 8.66 10.46 2.00
CA VAL A 122 7.90 11.59 1.46
C VAL A 122 6.75 11.03 0.61
N PRO A 123 5.47 11.31 0.94
CA PRO A 123 4.34 10.73 0.22
C PRO A 123 4.30 11.25 -1.23
N PRO A 124 3.99 10.39 -2.22
CA PRO A 124 4.06 10.76 -3.63
C PRO A 124 2.92 11.69 -4.09
N LEU A 125 1.86 11.79 -3.30
CA LEU A 125 0.72 12.68 -3.49
C LEU A 125 0.60 13.55 -2.25
N ILE A 126 0.47 14.85 -2.44
CA ILE A 126 0.01 15.77 -1.39
C ILE A 126 -1.32 16.36 -1.79
N PHE A 127 -2.14 16.70 -0.81
CA PHE A 127 -3.42 17.36 -1.05
C PHE A 127 -3.84 18.22 0.13
N GLN A 128 -4.71 19.18 -0.15
CA GLN A 128 -5.36 20.01 0.85
C GLN A 128 -6.86 20.05 0.60
N SER A 129 -7.65 19.82 1.64
CA SER A 129 -9.11 19.90 1.59
C SER A 129 -9.61 21.18 2.22
N TYR A 130 -10.64 21.77 1.61
CA TYR A 130 -11.35 22.95 2.10
C TYR A 130 -12.84 22.63 2.17
N TRP A 131 -13.45 23.02 3.29
CA TRP A 131 -14.85 22.79 3.59
C TRP A 131 -15.53 24.12 3.88
N LYS A 132 -16.66 24.35 3.22
CA LYS A 132 -17.59 25.43 3.54
C LYS A 132 -18.92 24.78 3.88
N MET A 133 -19.16 24.61 5.17
CA MET A 133 -20.37 23.98 5.70
C MET A 133 -21.43 25.06 5.96
N GLY A 134 -22.66 24.74 5.62
CA GLY A 134 -23.84 25.56 5.87
C GLY A 134 -25.04 24.66 6.10
N PRO A 135 -26.12 25.19 6.70
CA PRO A 135 -27.27 24.38 7.13
C PRO A 135 -28.00 23.68 5.96
N GLU A 136 -27.93 24.25 4.75
CA GLU A 136 -28.61 23.74 3.56
C GLU A 136 -27.64 23.38 2.41
N GLU A 137 -26.36 23.76 2.52
CA GLU A 137 -25.36 23.56 1.47
C GLU A 137 -23.99 23.31 2.08
N THR A 138 -23.32 22.26 1.60
CA THR A 138 -21.91 21.98 1.87
C THR A 138 -21.10 22.06 0.59
N GLY A 139 -20.11 22.94 0.59
CA GLY A 139 -19.12 23.09 -0.48
C GLY A 139 -17.80 22.43 -0.10
N ILE A 140 -17.27 21.60 -1.00
CA ILE A 140 -16.01 20.88 -0.81
C ILE A 140 -15.07 21.21 -1.95
N ARG A 141 -13.80 21.45 -1.61
CA ARG A 141 -12.69 21.56 -2.57
C ARG A 141 -11.52 20.72 -2.08
N VAL A 142 -10.89 19.97 -2.97
CA VAL A 142 -9.62 19.29 -2.72
C VAL A 142 -8.64 19.70 -3.80
N ASP A 143 -7.55 20.35 -3.41
CA ASP A 143 -6.43 20.61 -4.31
C ASP A 143 -5.36 19.55 -4.08
N TYR A 144 -4.80 18.99 -5.14
CA TYR A 144 -3.83 17.90 -5.05
C TYR A 144 -2.69 18.09 -6.05
N ASN A 145 -1.53 17.57 -5.73
CA ASN A 145 -0.39 17.52 -6.63
C ASN A 145 0.56 16.36 -6.32
N LEU A 146 1.27 15.90 -7.35
CA LEU A 146 2.43 15.04 -7.17
C LEU A 146 3.46 15.76 -6.30
N ASN A 147 4.02 15.03 -5.36
CA ASN A 147 5.04 15.55 -4.48
C ASN A 147 6.40 15.50 -5.18
N GLU A 148 6.86 16.63 -5.70
CA GLU A 148 8.17 16.75 -6.36
C GLU A 148 9.34 16.47 -5.40
N SER A 149 9.15 16.68 -4.11
CA SER A 149 10.13 16.37 -3.07
C SER A 149 10.23 14.88 -2.75
N SER A 150 9.35 14.01 -3.29
CA SER A 150 9.48 12.55 -3.20
C SER A 150 10.59 11.97 -4.10
N ALA A 151 11.57 12.82 -4.43
CA ALA A 151 12.65 12.55 -5.36
C ALA A 151 13.55 11.43 -4.85
N ASN A 152 13.31 10.22 -5.37
CA ASN A 152 14.38 9.36 -5.90
C ASN A 152 13.89 8.10 -6.65
N THR A 153 12.59 7.78 -6.71
CA THR A 153 12.14 6.66 -7.59
C THR A 153 10.66 6.66 -7.98
N ILE A 154 9.78 7.34 -7.23
CA ILE A 154 8.32 7.20 -7.43
C ILE A 154 7.78 8.20 -8.47
N ILE A 155 8.37 9.39 -8.59
CA ILE A 155 7.87 10.48 -9.46
C ILE A 155 7.89 10.11 -10.96
N ASP A 156 8.82 9.24 -11.39
CA ASP A 156 8.89 8.80 -12.79
C ASP A 156 7.85 7.72 -13.13
N LYS A 157 7.09 7.22 -12.15
CA LYS A 157 5.99 6.28 -12.35
C LYS A 157 4.64 6.98 -12.16
N PRO A 158 3.62 6.66 -12.98
CA PRO A 158 2.28 7.18 -12.77
C PRO A 158 1.69 6.71 -11.44
N LEU A 159 1.01 7.60 -10.73
CA LEU A 159 0.02 7.20 -9.73
C LEU A 159 -1.28 6.88 -10.46
N LEU A 160 -1.75 5.64 -10.34
CA LEU A 160 -2.94 5.16 -11.04
C LEU A 160 -4.09 4.95 -10.07
N ASN A 161 -5.32 5.08 -10.57
CA ASN A 161 -6.56 4.78 -9.84
C ASN A 161 -6.67 5.51 -8.48
N ILE A 162 -6.33 6.80 -8.47
CA ILE A 162 -6.36 7.63 -7.26
C ILE A 162 -7.81 7.94 -6.95
N THR A 163 -8.26 7.48 -5.78
CA THR A 163 -9.63 7.70 -5.32
C THR A 163 -9.63 8.67 -4.16
N PHE A 164 -10.33 9.79 -4.30
CA PHE A 164 -10.61 10.72 -3.21
C PHE A 164 -12.02 10.45 -2.70
N THR A 165 -12.16 10.13 -1.42
CA THR A 165 -13.47 9.86 -0.81
C THR A 165 -13.65 10.62 0.49
N THR A 166 -14.87 11.08 0.76
CA THR A 166 -15.26 11.62 2.06
C THR A 166 -16.72 11.29 2.38
N LYS A 167 -17.05 11.32 3.66
CA LYS A 167 -18.43 11.14 4.13
C LYS A 167 -19.09 12.49 4.33
N ILE A 168 -20.33 12.60 3.90
CA ILE A 168 -21.18 13.77 4.08
C ILE A 168 -22.25 13.39 5.10
N GLU A 169 -22.30 14.13 6.20
CA GLU A 169 -23.34 13.99 7.21
C GLU A 169 -24.49 14.97 6.91
N GLY A 170 -25.70 14.60 7.30
CA GLY A 170 -26.93 15.34 7.02
C GLY A 170 -28.04 14.46 6.47
N GLU A 171 -29.17 15.06 6.14
CA GLU A 171 -30.35 14.41 5.59
C GLU A 171 -30.63 14.91 4.16
N ASN A 172 -31.32 14.11 3.34
CA ASN A 172 -31.71 14.49 1.97
C ASN A 172 -30.54 15.05 1.13
N ILE A 173 -29.38 14.41 1.21
CA ILE A 173 -28.16 14.90 0.56
C ILE A 173 -28.26 14.70 -0.95
N GLU A 174 -28.07 15.78 -1.71
CA GLU A 174 -28.10 15.81 -3.17
C GLU A 174 -26.82 16.47 -3.71
N LEU A 175 -26.07 15.75 -4.54
CA LEU A 175 -24.92 16.31 -5.26
C LEU A 175 -25.41 17.21 -6.40
N THR A 176 -25.36 18.53 -6.19
CA THR A 176 -25.89 19.51 -7.16
C THR A 176 -24.90 19.92 -8.24
N ASN A 177 -23.60 19.94 -7.90
CA ASN A 177 -22.56 20.29 -8.84
C ASN A 177 -21.25 19.60 -8.47
N SER A 178 -20.49 19.17 -9.47
CA SER A 178 -19.13 18.69 -9.26
C SER A 178 -18.26 18.88 -10.49
N LEU A 179 -16.99 19.24 -10.26
CA LEU A 179 -15.97 19.34 -11.30
C LEU A 179 -14.63 18.83 -10.74
N PRO A 180 -14.01 17.79 -11.34
CA PRO A 180 -14.60 16.87 -12.32
C PRO A 180 -15.81 16.11 -11.76
N PRO A 181 -16.59 15.38 -12.58
CA PRO A 181 -17.76 14.64 -12.10
C PRO A 181 -17.42 13.70 -10.94
N ALA A 182 -18.12 13.86 -9.82
CA ALA A 182 -18.07 12.96 -8.67
C ALA A 182 -19.19 11.93 -8.71
N LYS A 183 -19.05 10.87 -7.91
CA LYS A 183 -20.13 9.96 -7.54
C LYS A 183 -20.51 10.20 -6.09
N PHE A 184 -21.80 10.32 -5.81
CA PHE A 184 -22.34 10.32 -4.46
C PHE A 184 -23.16 9.05 -4.24
N ASP A 185 -22.82 8.31 -3.19
CA ASP A 185 -23.56 7.15 -2.72
C ASP A 185 -24.42 7.54 -1.52
N PRO A 186 -25.75 7.64 -1.68
CA PRO A 186 -26.65 8.04 -0.60
C PRO A 186 -26.82 6.96 0.48
N GLU A 187 -26.55 5.68 0.19
CA GLU A 187 -26.68 4.62 1.20
C GLU A 187 -25.57 4.71 2.26
N THR A 188 -24.37 5.08 1.82
CA THR A 188 -23.20 5.22 2.70
C THR A 188 -22.86 6.67 3.06
N GLY A 189 -23.53 7.64 2.42
CA GLY A 189 -23.21 9.06 2.52
C GLY A 189 -21.85 9.42 1.90
N THR A 190 -21.35 8.63 0.95
CA THR A 190 -19.98 8.75 0.44
C THR A 190 -19.91 9.54 -0.85
N LEU A 191 -19.15 10.64 -0.84
CA LEU A 191 -18.74 11.37 -2.04
C LEU A 191 -17.39 10.86 -2.52
N SER A 192 -17.23 10.62 -3.82
CA SER A 192 -16.01 10.08 -4.40
C SER A 192 -15.65 10.66 -5.77
N TRP A 193 -14.34 10.85 -5.99
CA TRP A 193 -13.74 11.11 -7.30
C TRP A 193 -12.72 10.04 -7.62
N LEU A 194 -12.62 9.69 -8.90
CA LEU A 194 -11.60 8.81 -9.45
C LEU A 194 -10.74 9.59 -10.45
N ILE A 195 -9.44 9.61 -10.20
CA ILE A 195 -8.43 10.08 -11.14
C ILE A 195 -7.71 8.83 -11.66
N THR A 196 -7.76 8.62 -12.97
CA THR A 196 -7.20 7.42 -13.58
C THR A 196 -5.69 7.39 -13.51
N GLU A 197 -5.06 8.54 -13.68
CA GLU A 197 -3.61 8.68 -13.77
C GLU A 197 -3.17 10.09 -13.35
N LEU A 198 -2.07 10.18 -12.61
CA LEU A 198 -1.35 11.40 -12.28
C LEU A 198 0.14 11.17 -12.57
N THR A 199 0.73 12.01 -13.43
CA THR A 199 2.11 11.86 -13.89
C THR A 199 2.86 13.18 -13.91
N LYS A 200 4.18 13.10 -13.76
CA LYS A 200 5.08 14.26 -13.89
C LYS A 200 5.00 14.91 -15.26
N HIS A 201 4.84 14.12 -16.32
CA HIS A 201 4.87 14.57 -17.71
C HIS A 201 3.48 14.91 -18.28
N GLY A 202 2.40 14.55 -17.57
CA GLY A 202 1.02 14.88 -17.91
C GLY A 202 0.51 16.05 -17.08
N GLU A 203 -0.66 15.87 -16.45
CA GLU A 203 -1.19 16.79 -15.44
C GLU A 203 -0.73 16.31 -14.06
N PRO A 204 0.26 16.97 -13.40
CA PRO A 204 0.78 16.51 -12.11
C PRO A 204 -0.05 17.03 -10.93
N SER A 205 -1.07 17.86 -11.18
CA SER A 205 -1.87 18.51 -10.15
C SER A 205 -3.28 18.82 -10.65
N GLY A 206 -4.18 19.11 -9.73
CA GLY A 206 -5.54 19.50 -10.06
C GLY A 206 -6.39 19.89 -8.86
N SER A 207 -7.67 20.09 -9.11
CA SER A 207 -8.65 20.51 -8.10
C SER A 207 -9.96 19.76 -8.29
N LEU A 208 -10.49 19.21 -7.21
CA LEU A 208 -11.79 18.55 -7.14
C LEU A 208 -12.75 19.48 -6.40
N LYS A 209 -13.94 19.71 -6.95
CA LYS A 209 -14.95 20.58 -6.34
C LYS A 209 -16.30 19.89 -6.34
N ALA A 210 -17.04 19.99 -5.24
CA ALA A 210 -18.43 19.59 -5.15
C ALA A 210 -19.26 20.61 -4.37
N ARG A 211 -20.54 20.68 -4.71
CA ARG A 211 -21.58 21.31 -3.88
C ARG A 211 -22.69 20.30 -3.65
N LEU A 212 -23.02 20.10 -2.38
CA LEU A 212 -24.11 19.25 -1.96
C LEU A 212 -25.16 20.10 -1.29
N LYS A 213 -26.43 19.91 -1.67
CA LYS A 213 -27.56 20.36 -0.89
C LYS A 213 -27.91 19.30 0.12
N LEU A 214 -28.31 19.71 1.31
CA LEU A 214 -28.71 18.81 2.38
C LEU A 214 -29.69 19.53 3.30
N SER A 215 -30.39 18.75 4.13
CA SER A 215 -31.15 19.24 5.27
C SER A 215 -30.37 18.87 6.54
N ASN A 216 -30.41 19.71 7.57
CA ASN A 216 -29.78 19.43 8.86
C ASN A 216 -28.25 19.15 8.76
N GLY A 217 -27.53 20.04 8.07
CA GLY A 217 -26.08 19.98 7.88
C GLY A 217 -25.22 20.54 9.00
#